data_AF-N4UMQ4-F1
#
_entry.id   AF-N4UMQ4-F1
#
_cell.length_a   1.000
_cell.length_b   1.000
_cell.length_c   1.000
_cell.angle_alpha   90.00
_cell.angle_beta   90.00
_cell.angle_gamma   90.00
#
_symmetry.space_group_name_H-M   'P 1'
#
loop_
_entity.id
_entity.type
_entity.pdbx_description
1 polymer ?
#
loop_
_entity_poly.entity_id
_entity_poly.type
_entity_poly.pdbx_seq_one_letter_code
_entity_poly.pdbx_strand_id
1 'polypeptide(L)' 'MGLPRVVAKGGINIAGRHFQQGTILSVSSNVVHSSKDIWGDDADQWNPERWLSGDTKKLDRNWIVVSP' A
#
# COMPACT_ATOMS: atom_id res chain seq x y z
N MET A 1 -11.37 0.17 0.07
CA MET A 1 -11.33 0.90 -1.22
C MET A 1 -9.93 0.75 -1.79
N GLY A 2 -9.77 0.59 -3.10
CA GLY A 2 -8.44 0.44 -3.70
C GLY A 2 -8.11 1.57 -4.65
N LEU A 3 -6.85 1.69 -5.03
CA LEU A 3 -6.38 2.66 -6.04
C LEU A 3 -6.25 1.93 -7.39
N PRO A 4 -7.31 1.83 -8.21
CA PRO A 4 -7.23 1.11 -9.46
C PRO A 4 -6.25 1.81 -10.41
N ARG A 5 -5.41 0.99 -11.07
CA ARG A 5 -4.51 1.39 -12.16
C ARG A 5 -4.66 0.39 -13.29
N VAL A 6 -4.66 0.89 -14.52
CA VAL A 6 -4.72 0.05 -15.71
C VAL A 6 -3.31 -0.23 -16.19
N VAL A 7 -2.99 -1.50 -16.47
CA VAL A 7 -1.70 -1.89 -17.02
C VAL A 7 -1.55 -1.30 -18.43
N ALA A 8 -0.47 -0.53 -18.62
CA ALA A 8 -0.15 0.13 -19.87
C ALA A 8 0.21 -0.87 -21.00
N LYS A 9 0.41 -0.34 -22.20
CA LYS A 9 0.83 -1.13 -23.37
C LYS A 9 2.17 -1.83 -23.11
N GLY A 10 2.24 -3.12 -23.46
CA GLY A 10 3.43 -3.96 -23.23
C GLY A 10 3.39 -4.82 -21.96
N GLY A 11 2.35 -4.68 -21.13
CA GLY A 11 2.22 -5.45 -19.89
C GLY A 11 3.18 -4.99 -18.78
N ILE A 12 3.11 -5.63 -17.62
CA ILE A 12 4.00 -5.34 -16.49
C ILE A 12 4.32 -6.61 -15.68
N ASN A 13 5.54 -6.72 -15.18
CA ASN A 13 5.95 -7.77 -14.24
C ASN A 13 5.96 -7.22 -12.82
N ILE A 14 5.18 -7.80 -11.91
CA ILE A 14 5.13 -7.42 -10.49
C ILE A 14 5.25 -8.71 -9.67
N ALA A 15 6.19 -8.74 -8.71
CA ALA A 15 6.43 -9.88 -7.83
C ALA A 15 6.58 -11.23 -8.58
N GLY A 16 7.26 -11.22 -9.74
CA GLY A 16 7.47 -12.42 -10.56
C GLY A 16 6.27 -12.84 -11.42
N ARG A 17 5.14 -12.12 -11.37
CA ARG A 17 3.95 -12.38 -12.18
C ARG A 17 3.82 -11.34 -13.31
N HIS A 18 3.59 -11.82 -14.53
CA HIS A 18 3.28 -10.96 -15.67
C HIS A 18 1.78 -10.65 -15.75
N PHE A 19 1.46 -9.37 -15.95
CA PHE A 19 0.10 -8.86 -16.15
C PHE A 19 -0.01 -8.26 -17.54
N GLN A 20 -1.05 -8.67 -18.27
CA GLN A 20 -1.30 -8.23 -19.64
C GLN A 20 -1.80 -6.78 -19.67
N GLN A 21 -1.58 -6.08 -20.79
CA GLN A 21 -2.16 -4.76 -21.04
C GLN A 21 -3.67 -4.77 -20.78
N GLY A 22 -4.19 -3.68 -20.21
CA GLY A 22 -5.61 -3.53 -19.93
C GLY A 22 -6.10 -4.20 -18.64
N THR A 23 -5.23 -4.97 -17.97
CA THR A 23 -5.54 -5.50 -16.63
C THR A 23 -5.73 -4.35 -15.64
N ILE A 24 -6.79 -4.38 -14.85
CA ILE A 24 -6.99 -3.44 -13.74
C ILE A 24 -6.36 -4.04 -12.49
N LEU A 25 -5.34 -3.37 -11.97
CA LEU A 25 -4.69 -3.71 -10.70
C LEU A 25 -5.14 -2.73 -9.64
N SER A 26 -5.38 -3.23 -8.44
CA SER A 26 -5.80 -2.39 -7.31
C SER A 26 -5.12 -2.90 -6.05
N VAL A 27 -4.66 -1.97 -5.23
CA VAL A 27 -4.10 -2.27 -3.91
C VAL A 27 -5.17 -1.95 -2.88
N SER A 28 -5.52 -2.93 -2.04
CA SER A 28 -6.46 -2.72 -0.94
C SER A 28 -5.79 -1.88 0.15
N SER A 29 -6.28 -0.66 0.37
CA SER A 29 -5.75 0.20 1.43
C SER A 29 -5.83 -0.46 2.80
N ASN A 30 -6.93 -1.18 3.07
CA ASN A 30 -7.15 -1.88 4.33
C ASN A 30 -6.07 -2.93 4.62
N VAL A 31 -5.64 -3.68 3.59
CA VAL A 31 -4.58 -4.70 3.74
C VAL A 31 -3.23 -4.05 3.96
N VAL A 32 -2.96 -2.92 3.29
CA VAL A 32 -1.71 -2.18 3.50
C VAL A 32 -1.66 -1.61 4.91
N HIS A 33 -2.77 -1.02 5.40
CA HIS A 33 -2.85 -0.40 6.72
C HIS A 33 -2.81 -1.39 7.88
N SER A 34 -3.28 -2.63 7.69
CA SER A 34 -3.22 -3.68 8.74
C SER A 34 -1.96 -4.55 8.69
N SER A 35 -1.05 -4.31 7.74
CA SER A 35 0.17 -5.11 7.59
C SER A 35 1.17 -4.84 8.71
N LYS A 36 1.41 -5.86 9.56
CA LYS A 36 2.41 -5.80 10.63
C LYS A 36 3.84 -5.67 10.11
N ASP A 37 4.12 -6.16 8.90
CA ASP A 37 5.43 -5.99 8.25
C ASP A 37 5.76 -4.53 7.93
N ILE A 38 4.72 -3.71 7.71
CA ILE A 38 4.85 -2.29 7.39
C ILE A 38 4.80 -1.44 8.66
N TRP A 39 3.79 -1.68 9.50
CA TRP A 39 3.45 -0.80 10.61
C TRP A 39 3.98 -1.26 11.96
N GLY A 40 4.40 -2.52 12.09
CA GLY A 40 4.77 -3.15 13.35
C GLY A 40 3.63 -3.96 13.97
N ASP A 41 3.89 -4.54 15.14
CA ASP A 41 2.91 -5.40 15.82
C ASP A 41 1.63 -4.67 16.26
N ASP A 42 1.69 -3.34 16.35
CA ASP A 42 0.61 -2.42 16.73
C ASP A 42 -0.12 -1.82 15.51
N ALA A 43 -0.06 -2.48 14.34
CA ALA A 43 -0.69 -2.02 13.10
C ALA A 43 -2.21 -1.79 13.22
N ASP A 44 -2.87 -2.53 14.11
CA ASP A 44 -4.30 -2.45 14.40
C ASP A 44 -4.66 -1.48 15.53
N GLN A 45 -3.67 -0.81 16.12
CA GLN A 45 -3.86 0.12 17.22
C GLN A 45 -3.74 1.57 16.79
N TRP A 46 -4.50 2.44 17.45
CA TRP A 46 -4.32 3.88 17.35
C TRP A 46 -3.02 4.29 18.06
N ASN A 47 -1.94 4.43 17.30
CA ASN A 47 -0.65 4.90 17.78
C ASN A 47 -0.20 6.15 16.99
N PRO A 48 -0.48 7.37 17.48
CA PRO A 48 -0.01 8.60 16.85
C PRO A 48 1.49 8.85 17.05
N GLU A 49 2.11 8.27 18.07
CA GLU A 49 3.53 8.44 18.42
C GLU A 49 4.46 7.81 17.37
N ARG A 50 3.95 6.86 16.59
CA ARG A 50 4.62 6.28 15.40
C ARG A 50 5.06 7.35 14.39
N TRP A 51 4.39 8.49 14.33
CA TRP A 51 4.75 9.60 13.44
C TRP A 51 5.76 10.57 14.04
N LEU A 52 6.00 10.47 15.35
CA LEU A 52 6.92 11.32 16.10
C LEU A 52 8.26 10.65 16.36
N SER A 53 8.37 9.35 16.05
CA SER A 53 9.55 8.52 16.32
C SER A 53 9.97 7.74 15.08
N GLY A 54 11.27 7.52 14.90
CA GLY A 54 11.81 6.67 13.83
C GLY A 54 11.86 7.30 12.42
N ASP A 55 11.90 6.45 11.39
CA ASP A 55 12.01 6.85 9.98
C ASP A 55 10.63 7.08 9.35
N THR A 56 10.13 8.30 9.51
CA THR A 56 8.83 8.73 9.01
C THR A 56 8.73 8.67 7.48
N LYS A 57 9.84 8.75 6.74
CA LYS A 57 9.83 8.66 5.26
C LYS A 57 9.42 7.27 4.79
N LYS A 58 9.81 6.22 5.51
CA LYS A 58 9.42 4.85 5.19
C LYS A 58 7.93 4.62 5.39
N LEU A 59 7.37 5.21 6.45
CA LEU A 59 5.95 5.11 6.78
C LEU A 59 5.07 5.91 5.82
N ASP A 60 5.52 7.12 5.45
CA ASP A 60 4.81 8.01 4.51
C ASP A 60 4.55 7.33 3.15
N ARG A 61 5.53 6.56 2.65
CA ARG A 61 5.37 5.79 1.40
C ARG A 61 4.21 4.80 1.42
N ASN A 62 3.87 4.28 2.59
CA ASN A 62 2.86 3.22 2.74
C ASN A 62 1.53 3.78 3.29
N TRP A 63 1.50 5.07 3.63
CA TRP A 63 0.31 5.76 4.11
C TRP A 63 -0.61 6.15 2.96
N ILE A 64 -1.60 5.30 2.69
CA ILE A 64 -2.62 5.59 1.68
C ILE A 64 -3.76 6.40 2.32
N VAL A 65 -3.80 7.70 2.07
CA VAL A 65 -4.94 8.53 2.48
C VAL A 65 -6.19 8.10 1.71
N VAL A 66 -7.19 7.60 2.43
CA VAL A 66 -8.52 7.30 1.89
C VAL A 66 -9.50 8.29 2.51
N SER A 67 -9.97 9.23 1.69
CA SER A 67 -11.12 10.05 2.06
C SER A 67 -12.38 9.17 2.02
N PRO A 68 -13.27 9.25 3.04
CA PRO A 68 -14.58 8.60 2.98
C PRO A 68 -15.47 9.20 1.88
#